data_AF-A0ABD0P323-F1
#
_entry.id   AF-A0ABD0P323-F1
#
_cell.length_a   1.000
_cell.length_b   1.000
_cell.length_c   1.000
_cell.angle_alpha   90.00
_cell.angle_beta   90.00
_cell.angle_gamma   90.00
#
_symmetry.space_group_name_H-M   'P 1'
#
loop_
_entity.id
_entity.type
_entity.pdbx_description
1 polymer ?
#
loop_
_entity_poly.entity_id
_entity_poly.type
_entity_poly.pdbx_seq_one_letter_code
_entity_poly.pdbx_strand_id
1 'polypeptide(L)' 'EPDIPAWAPLLYQLQLLDFREKPDPLSLPIPDRIRIGNQKRERGNFYFQREEYSMAAQAYCMALDMLTTRTY' A
#
# COMPACT_ATOMS: atom_id res chain seq x y z
N GLU A 1 14.88 10.90 7.97
CA GLU A 1 15.19 9.52 7.54
C GLU A 1 16.21 8.91 8.49
N PRO A 2 16.26 7.57 8.64
CA PRO A 2 17.32 6.91 9.38
C PRO A 2 18.66 7.05 8.64
N ASP A 3 19.74 7.28 9.38
CA ASP A 3 21.10 7.46 8.87
C ASP A 3 21.71 6.10 8.49
N ILE A 4 21.47 5.65 7.26
CA ILE A 4 21.93 4.36 6.74
C ILE A 4 22.80 4.61 5.50
N PRO A 5 24.06 4.15 5.48
CA PRO A 5 24.94 4.30 4.32
C PRO A 5 24.40 3.59 3.07
N ALA A 6 24.74 4.12 1.90
CA ALA A 6 24.45 3.46 0.64
C ALA A 6 25.08 2.06 0.60
N TRP A 7 24.32 1.06 0.12
CA TRP A 7 24.75 -0.33 -0.05
C TRP A 7 25.07 -1.09 1.24
N ALA A 8 24.70 -0.58 2.42
CA ALA A 8 24.87 -1.30 3.66
C ALA A 8 23.95 -2.55 3.70
N PRO A 9 24.47 -3.77 3.92
CA PRO A 9 23.64 -4.94 4.14
C PRO A 9 22.90 -4.81 5.48
N LEU A 10 21.60 -5.12 5.48
CA LEU A 10 20.74 -5.02 6.67
C LEU A 10 20.40 -6.41 7.22
N LEU A 11 20.61 -6.60 8.53
CA LEU A 11 20.11 -7.77 9.27
C LEU A 11 18.82 -7.38 10.00
N TYR A 12 17.71 -7.99 9.62
CA TYR A 12 16.43 -7.81 10.29
C TYR A 12 16.18 -8.93 11.29
N GLN A 13 16.05 -8.60 12.57
CA GLN A 13 15.55 -9.53 13.59
C GLN A 13 14.12 -9.13 13.95
N LEU A 14 13.15 -9.91 13.44
CA LEU A 14 11.73 -9.63 13.57
C LEU A 14 11.02 -10.78 14.26
N GLN A 15 10.00 -10.46 15.05
CA GLN A 15 9.03 -11.42 15.58
C GLN A 15 7.65 -11.02 15.07
N LEU A 16 6.99 -11.92 14.34
CA LEU A 16 5.61 -11.70 13.91
C LEU A 16 4.69 -11.86 15.13
N LEU A 17 4.08 -10.77 15.57
CA LEU A 17 3.17 -10.77 16.73
C LEU A 17 1.74 -11.12 16.35
N ASP A 18 1.26 -10.57 15.23
CA ASP A 18 -0.10 -10.78 14.72
C ASP A 18 -0.11 -10.56 13.21
N PHE A 19 -1.06 -11.17 12.53
CA PHE A 19 -1.39 -10.88 11.14
C PHE A 19 -2.90 -10.93 10.95
N ARG A 20 -3.40 -10.11 10.02
CA ARG A 20 -4.80 -10.16 9.60
C ARG A 20 -4.85 -10.46 8.13
N GLU A 21 -5.72 -11.39 7.76
CA GLU A 21 -6.00 -11.62 6.35
C GLU A 21 -6.52 -10.33 5.72
N LYS A 22 -6.16 -10.14 4.45
CA LYS A 22 -6.65 -9.00 3.69
C LYS A 22 -8.17 -9.17 3.55
N PRO A 23 -9.00 -8.24 4.04
CA PRO A 23 -10.44 -8.33 3.85
C PRO A 23 -10.74 -8.28 2.36
N ASP A 24 -11.67 -9.12 1.91
CA ASP A 24 -12.20 -9.05 0.56
C ASP A 24 -12.81 -7.66 0.34
N PRO A 25 -12.37 -6.88 -0.67
CA PRO A 25 -12.95 -5.58 -0.96
C PRO A 25 -14.47 -5.61 -1.11
N LEU A 26 -15.06 -6.72 -1.58
CA LEU A 26 -16.52 -6.88 -1.70
C LEU A 26 -17.23 -7.04 -0.35
N SER A 27 -16.52 -7.54 0.67
CA SER A 27 -17.05 -7.70 2.03
C SER A 27 -17.11 -6.37 2.81
N LEU A 28 -16.42 -5.34 2.31
CA LEU A 28 -16.33 -4.05 2.98
C LEU A 28 -17.48 -3.12 2.58
N PRO A 29 -18.03 -2.33 3.53
CA PRO A 29 -18.93 -1.24 3.22
C PRO A 29 -18.30 -0.25 2.22
N ILE A 30 -19.12 0.31 1.32
CA ILE A 30 -18.67 1.29 0.32
C ILE A 30 -17.85 2.45 0.94
N PRO A 31 -18.25 3.05 2.08
CA PRO A 31 -17.46 4.11 2.72
C PRO A 31 -16.05 3.66 3.12
N ASP A 32 -15.89 2.42 3.59
CA ASP A 32 -14.59 1.88 3.98
C ASP A 32 -13.71 1.61 2.76
N ARG A 33 -14.29 1.12 1.67
CA ARG A 33 -13.58 0.95 0.40
C ARG A 33 -13.03 2.28 -0.12
N ILE A 34 -13.84 3.34 -0.08
CA ILE A 34 -13.42 4.70 -0.47
C ILE A 34 -12.30 5.20 0.45
N ARG A 35 -12.44 5.02 1.76
CA ARG A 35 -11.43 5.44 2.74
C ARG A 35 -10.10 4.72 2.51
N ILE A 36 -10.11 3.40 2.35
CA ILE A 36 -8.91 2.59 2.12
C ILE A 36 -8.30 2.91 0.75
N GLY A 37 -9.11 3.06 -0.30
CA GLY A 37 -8.67 3.48 -1.62
C GLY A 37 -7.95 4.85 -1.58
N ASN A 38 -8.51 5.82 -0.87
CA ASN A 38 -7.86 7.13 -0.67
C ASN A 38 -6.54 7.02 0.08
N GLN A 39 -6.45 6.19 1.13
CA GLN A 39 -5.17 5.96 1.81
C GLN A 39 -4.10 5.39 0.87
N LYS A 40 -4.47 4.48 -0.03
CA LYS A 40 -3.56 3.93 -1.05
C LYS A 40 -3.18 4.98 -2.09
N ARG A 41 -4.11 5.85 -2.49
CA ARG A 41 -3.83 6.99 -3.38
C ARG A 41 -2.81 7.95 -2.76
N GLU A 42 -2.96 8.33 -1.49
CA GLU A 42 -2.00 9.21 -0.81
C GLU A 42 -0.62 8.57 -0.68
N ARG A 43 -0.55 7.24 -0.47
CA ARG A 43 0.72 6.52 -0.53
C ARG A 43 1.34 6.55 -1.93
N GLY A 44 0.53 6.46 -2.98
CA GLY A 44 0.99 6.66 -4.36
C GLY A 44 1.56 8.06 -4.58
N ASN A 45 0.88 9.09 -4.08
CA ASN A 45 1.35 10.48 -4.14
C ASN A 45 2.71 10.66 -3.45
N PHE A 46 2.89 10.03 -2.28
CA PHE A 46 4.16 10.05 -1.54
C PHE A 46 5.32 9.50 -2.37
N TYR A 47 5.13 8.35 -3.04
CA TYR A 47 6.16 7.77 -3.91
C TYR A 47 6.38 8.60 -5.18
N PHE A 48 5.30 9.12 -5.77
CA PHE A 48 5.37 9.92 -6.99
C PHE A 48 6.18 11.20 -6.79
N GLN A 49 5.99 11.89 -5.67
CA GLN A 49 6.76 13.09 -5.31
C GLN A 49 8.26 12.82 -5.14
N ARG A 50 8.66 11.57 -4.94
CA ARG A 50 10.06 11.12 -4.82
C ARG A 50 10.61 10.51 -6.11
N GLU A 51 9.85 10.61 -7.21
CA GLU A 51 10.17 10.00 -8.51
C GLU A 51 10.27 8.46 -8.46
N GLU A 52 9.71 7.83 -7.42
CA GLU A 52 9.63 6.38 -7.24
C GLU A 52 8.42 5.82 -8.01
N TYR A 53 8.42 5.99 -9.34
CA TYR A 53 7.23 5.79 -10.19
C TYR A 53 6.66 4.37 -10.15
N SER A 54 7.51 3.35 -10.05
CA SER A 54 7.05 1.95 -9.95
C SER A 54 6.25 1.71 -8.67
N MET A 55 6.69 2.29 -7.55
CA MET A 55 6.00 2.20 -6.25
C MET A 55 4.71 3.02 -6.25
N ALA A 56 4.72 4.19 -6.90
CA ALA A 56 3.54 5.02 -7.08
C ALA A 56 2.46 4.29 -7.90
N ALA A 57 2.83 3.73 -9.05
CA ALA A 57 1.93 2.99 -9.93
C ALA A 57 1.30 1.79 -9.19
N GLN A 58 2.11 1.00 -8.47
CA GLN A 58 1.59 -0.10 -7.67
C GLN A 58 0.57 0.37 -6.63
N ALA A 59 0.86 1.46 -5.91
CA ALA A 59 -0.05 2.00 -4.91
C ALA A 59 -1.37 2.49 -5.52
N TYR A 60 -1.34 3.12 -6.70
CA TYR A 60 -2.55 3.53 -7.41
C TYR A 60 -3.36 2.33 -7.93
N CYS A 61 -2.72 1.27 -8.44
CA CYS A 61 -3.42 0.04 -8.81
C CYS A 61 -4.15 -0.56 -7.61
N MET A 62 -3.50 -0.63 -6.44
CA MET A 62 -4.16 -1.10 -5.21
C MET A 62 -5.32 -0.19 -4.76
N ALA A 63 -5.23 1.12 -5.01
CA ALA A 63 -6.32 2.05 -4.75
C ALA A 63 -7.51 1.77 -5.67
N LEU A 64 -7.24 1.52 -6.95
CA LEU A 64 -8.24 1.13 -7.93
C LEU A 64 -8.89 -0.20 -7.54
N ASP A 65 -8.13 -1.24 -7.17
CA ASP A 65 -8.69 -2.53 -6.76
C ASP A 65 -9.71 -2.42 -5.62
N MET A 66 -9.54 -1.46 -4.71
CA MET A 66 -10.51 -1.20 -3.63
C MET A 66 -11.81 -0.61 -4.15
N LEU A 67 -11.79 0.12 -5.26
CA LEU A 67 -12.93 0.86 -5.82
C LEU A 67 -13.59 0.12 -6.99
N THR A 68 -12.80 -0.47 -7.88
CA THR A 68 -13.23 -1.27 -9.01
C THR A 68 -13.19 -2.73 -8.60
N THR A 69 -14.28 -3.19 -7.99
CA THR A 69 -14.55 -4.61 -7.86
C THR A 69 -14.88 -5.14 -9.25
N ARG A 70 -13.87 -5.58 -10.01
CA ARG A 70 -14.08 -6.37 -11.22
C ARG A 70 -14.69 -7.71 -10.79
N THR A 71 -16.02 -7.78 -10.91
CA THR A 71 -16.73 -9.03 -11.11
C THR A 71 -16.27 -9.57 -12.47
N TYR A 72 -15.42 -10.60 -12.46
CA TYR A 72 -15.31 -11.51 -13.59
C TYR A 72 -16.33 -12.63 -13.41
#